data_AF-A0A7C7Z2V8-F1
#
_entry.id   AF-A0A7C7Z2V8-F1
#
_cell.length_a   1.000
_cell.length_b   1.000
_cell.length_c   1.000
_cell.angle_alpha   90.00
_cell.angle_beta   90.00
_cell.angle_gamma   90.00
#
_symmetry.space_group_name_H-M   'P 1'
#
loop_
_entity.id
_entity.type
_entity.pdbx_description
1 polymer ?
#
loop_
_entity_poly.entity_id
_entity_poly.type
_entity_poly.pdbx_seq_one_letter_code
_entity_poly.pdbx_strand_id
1 'polypeptide(L)'
;MANPYWVMMGIILLMTPAICWLFTLHRKEMRTPLSKIGNMIHNHRYYLHIMGYVVIIIWKGATDKLNEPIKYATGHWTDWVYAIEGEPTLWIQQTFENSTLTDFLNFHYLFIYLFLIYVTTVYYAYSGERDMTDKVTLNYLLIYAIAVPYYLFFNVEVTSSWIPEMKALLYHDGMYTAFYVSHDPLDNAVPSLHVAIPFGILLLNWMHCRERGIKLRDWAHWRYHVFILANTILFIFTILYLGIHWVIDIPLGMIVGGIGALFIHQIQPRLRNDYGKLFEGISLKRWRSHLTVEGIVTILMVLILMSAVNYQADTNDERPSFRLGPGDSTFEIVQKLDHYETVEMNITNWHESETLQVILIITENSVEQMESGEINWQALSEEWAVIEAAPGESIQFLVNQPKVYHIAIFHHPGNGDSGIMEIKVDNNYESSDKSLTDAYLLSIPSLWITGWVVHRLWRMKKNGVHWLTSTPSHAWLSNGENE
;
A
#
# COMPACT_ATOMS: atom_id res chain seq x y z
N MET A 1 25.29 1.29 -11.82
CA MET A 1 25.08 1.91 -10.48
C MET A 1 24.57 0.84 -9.52
N ALA A 2 24.76 0.98 -8.20
CA ALA A 2 24.16 0.05 -7.23
C ALA A 2 22.64 0.25 -7.19
N ASN A 3 21.85 -0.83 -7.20
CA ASN A 3 20.40 -0.75 -7.16
C ASN A 3 19.96 0.03 -5.88
N PRO A 4 19.10 1.07 -6.00
CA PRO A 4 18.68 1.91 -4.88
C PRO A 4 18.17 1.12 -3.68
N TYR A 5 17.46 0.01 -3.91
CA TYR A 5 16.98 -0.88 -2.86
C TYR A 5 18.11 -1.39 -1.96
N TRP A 6 19.18 -1.92 -2.55
CA TRP A 6 20.31 -2.47 -1.77
C TRP A 6 21.06 -1.38 -1.02
N VAL A 7 21.17 -0.19 -1.62
CA VAL A 7 21.75 0.98 -0.97
C VAL A 7 20.90 1.38 0.25
N MET A 8 19.58 1.52 0.08
CA MET A 8 18.66 1.87 1.16
C MET A 8 18.67 0.82 2.28
N MET A 9 18.62 -0.47 1.94
CA MET A 9 18.73 -1.56 2.93
C MET A 9 20.05 -1.50 3.70
N GLY A 10 21.17 -1.26 3.01
CA GLY A 10 22.47 -1.10 3.65
C GLY A 10 22.50 0.07 4.63
N ILE A 11 21.96 1.23 4.23
CA ILE A 11 21.86 2.41 5.10
C ILE A 11 20.97 2.11 6.32
N ILE A 12 19.80 1.48 6.13
CA ILE A 12 18.89 1.14 7.23
C ILE A 12 19.60 0.24 8.25
N LEU A 13 20.23 -0.84 7.80
CA LEU A 13 20.95 -1.76 8.68
C LEU A 13 22.09 -1.07 9.44
N LEU A 14 22.84 -0.19 8.76
CA LEU A 14 23.95 0.56 9.36
C LEU A 14 23.46 1.63 10.36
N MET A 15 22.35 2.31 10.06
CA MET A 15 21.80 3.36 10.92
C MET A 15 20.99 2.82 12.10
N THR A 16 20.50 1.58 12.02
CA THR A 16 19.64 0.98 13.06
C THR A 16 20.27 1.05 14.46
N PRO A 17 21.53 0.61 14.70
CA PRO A 17 22.16 0.72 16.02
C PRO A 17 22.29 2.17 16.50
N ALA A 18 22.65 3.09 15.60
CA ALA A 18 22.81 4.51 15.93
C ALA A 18 21.49 5.13 16.38
N ILE A 19 20.39 4.77 15.72
CA ILE A 19 19.06 5.31 16.02
C ILE A 19 18.48 4.68 17.29
N CYS A 20 18.62 3.36 17.46
CA CYS A 20 18.28 2.71 18.72
C CYS A 20 19.06 3.32 19.90
N TRP A 21 20.34 3.65 19.69
CA TRP A 21 21.16 4.33 20.70
C TRP A 21 20.68 5.76 20.97
N LEU A 22 20.40 6.55 19.93
CA LEU A 22 19.91 7.94 20.01
C LEU A 22 18.63 8.04 20.84
N PHE A 23 17.63 7.21 20.51
CA PHE A 23 16.33 7.22 21.20
C PHE A 23 16.34 6.56 22.58
N THR A 24 17.48 6.03 23.03
CA THR A 24 17.64 5.48 24.38
C THR A 24 18.69 6.22 25.21
N LEU A 25 19.20 7.38 24.75
CA LEU A 25 20.23 8.16 25.46
C LEU A 25 19.82 8.53 26.88
N HIS A 26 18.53 8.82 27.10
CA HIS A 26 17.98 9.24 28.38
C HIS A 26 17.66 8.08 29.34
N ARG A 27 17.70 6.83 28.87
CA ARG A 27 17.30 5.64 29.63
C ARG A 27 18.12 4.42 29.20
N LYS A 28 19.38 4.41 29.64
CA LYS A 28 20.36 3.37 29.28
C LYS A 28 20.03 2.01 29.87
N GLU A 29 19.31 2.00 30.98
CA GLU A 29 18.86 0.82 31.72
C GLU A 29 17.87 -0.06 30.95
N MET A 30 17.18 0.49 29.96
CA MET A 30 16.21 -0.26 29.14
C MET A 30 16.88 -1.08 28.03
N ARG A 31 18.17 -0.85 27.78
CA ARG A 31 18.89 -1.43 26.64
C ARG A 31 19.20 -2.89 26.88
N THR A 32 18.92 -3.73 25.89
CA THR A 32 19.43 -5.11 25.89
C THR A 32 20.94 -5.10 25.64
N PRO A 33 21.76 -5.68 26.53
CA PRO A 33 23.20 -5.79 26.30
C PRO A 33 23.50 -6.61 25.04
N LEU A 34 24.49 -6.21 24.25
CA LEU A 34 24.86 -6.90 23.00
C LEU A 34 25.14 -8.40 23.22
N SER A 35 25.78 -8.76 24.34
CA SER A 35 26.07 -10.15 24.71
C SER A 35 24.82 -11.00 25.01
N LYS A 36 23.66 -10.37 25.22
CA LYS A 36 22.39 -11.04 25.55
C LYS A 36 21.38 -11.04 24.39
N ILE A 37 21.72 -10.50 23.22
CA ILE A 37 20.80 -10.43 22.06
C ILE A 37 20.32 -11.82 21.64
N GLY A 38 21.22 -12.82 21.55
CA GLY A 38 20.83 -14.19 21.20
C GLY A 38 19.83 -14.80 22.19
N ASN A 39 20.08 -14.61 23.48
CA ASN A 39 19.17 -15.07 24.54
C ASN A 39 17.81 -14.35 24.46
N MET A 40 17.80 -13.04 24.20
CA MET A 40 16.58 -12.27 24.01
C MET A 40 15.76 -12.80 22.82
N ILE A 41 16.40 -13.01 21.66
CA ILE A 41 15.73 -13.55 20.46
C ILE A 41 15.08 -14.89 20.75
N HIS A 42 15.80 -15.79 21.43
CA HIS A 42 15.28 -17.11 21.78
C HIS A 42 14.14 -17.04 22.81
N ASN A 43 14.36 -16.33 23.92
CA ASN A 43 13.40 -16.24 25.03
C ASN A 43 12.10 -15.54 24.62
N HIS A 44 12.19 -14.54 23.75
CA HIS A 44 11.02 -13.81 23.25
C HIS A 44 10.44 -14.42 21.97
N ARG A 45 11.09 -15.43 21.39
CA ARG A 45 10.68 -16.12 20.17
C ARG A 45 10.59 -15.20 18.95
N TYR A 46 11.53 -14.27 18.82
CA TYR A 46 11.57 -13.33 17.69
C TYR A 46 11.80 -14.02 16.33
N TYR A 47 12.16 -15.31 16.31
CA TYR A 47 12.11 -16.11 15.07
C TYR A 47 10.70 -16.19 14.45
N LEU A 48 9.63 -16.10 15.26
CA LEU A 48 8.26 -16.01 14.74
C LEU A 48 7.99 -14.68 14.04
N HIS A 49 8.66 -13.61 14.47
CA HIS A 49 8.55 -12.29 13.84
C HIS A 49 9.21 -12.31 12.45
N ILE A 50 10.40 -12.92 12.37
CA ILE A 50 11.12 -13.15 11.09
C ILE A 50 10.26 -13.98 10.15
N MET A 51 9.66 -15.07 10.64
CA MET A 51 8.72 -15.87 9.85
C MET A 51 7.53 -15.05 9.35
N GLY A 52 6.99 -14.16 10.19
CA GLY A 52 5.96 -13.21 9.77
C GLY A 52 6.41 -12.34 8.58
N TYR A 53 7.60 -11.75 8.65
CA TYR A 53 8.16 -10.97 7.54
C TYR A 53 8.36 -11.80 6.25
N VAL A 54 8.67 -13.10 6.37
CA VAL A 54 8.73 -13.98 5.19
C VAL A 54 7.34 -14.22 4.61
N VAL A 55 6.34 -14.47 5.46
CA VAL A 55 4.95 -14.70 5.03
C VAL A 55 4.41 -13.50 4.25
N ILE A 56 4.69 -12.27 4.70
CA ILE A 56 4.19 -11.07 4.01
C ILE A 56 4.88 -10.82 2.67
N ILE A 57 6.17 -11.15 2.54
CA ILE A 57 6.86 -11.07 1.24
C ILE A 57 6.21 -12.03 0.23
N ILE A 58 5.91 -13.26 0.68
CA ILE A 58 5.21 -14.25 -0.16
C ILE A 58 3.79 -13.78 -0.50
N TRP A 59 3.07 -13.24 0.49
CA TRP A 59 1.71 -12.74 0.30
C TRP A 59 1.68 -11.55 -0.67
N LYS A 60 2.56 -10.56 -0.48
CA LYS A 60 2.70 -9.42 -1.40
C LYS A 60 2.98 -9.91 -2.81
N GLY A 61 3.95 -10.80 -2.98
CA GLY A 61 4.27 -11.35 -4.29
C GLY A 61 3.14 -12.16 -4.92
N ALA A 62 2.21 -12.72 -4.12
CA ALA A 62 0.99 -13.34 -4.64
C ALA A 62 -0.04 -12.28 -5.06
N THR A 63 -0.25 -11.22 -4.26
CA THR A 63 -1.14 -10.10 -4.61
C THR A 63 -0.67 -9.37 -5.87
N ASP A 64 0.61 -9.01 -5.96
CA ASP A 64 1.16 -8.25 -7.09
C ASP A 64 0.98 -8.98 -8.42
N LYS A 65 1.08 -10.33 -8.42
CA LYS A 65 0.85 -11.17 -9.60
C LYS A 65 -0.60 -11.20 -10.07
N LEU A 66 -1.54 -10.85 -9.19
CA LEU A 66 -2.95 -10.83 -9.51
C LEU A 66 -3.41 -9.45 -9.98
N ASN A 67 -2.77 -8.35 -9.56
CA ASN A 67 -3.19 -6.98 -9.84
C ASN A 67 -3.42 -6.72 -11.35
N GLU A 68 -2.41 -6.86 -12.19
CA GLU A 68 -2.56 -6.54 -13.63
C GLU A 68 -3.49 -7.51 -14.37
N PRO A 69 -3.38 -8.85 -14.19
CA PRO A 69 -4.25 -9.77 -14.92
C PRO A 69 -5.74 -9.61 -14.63
N ILE A 70 -6.13 -9.08 -13.46
CA ILE A 70 -7.56 -8.88 -13.15
C ILE A 70 -8.11 -7.54 -13.65
N LYS A 71 -7.26 -6.57 -14.01
CA LYS A 71 -7.70 -5.24 -14.46
C LYS A 71 -8.66 -5.27 -15.64
N TYR A 72 -8.48 -6.24 -16.54
CA TYR A 72 -9.40 -6.44 -17.67
C TYR A 72 -10.85 -6.63 -17.21
N ALA A 73 -11.07 -7.28 -16.05
CA ALA A 73 -12.38 -7.47 -15.45
C ALA A 73 -12.74 -6.41 -14.40
N THR A 74 -11.74 -5.85 -13.69
CA THR A 74 -11.99 -4.93 -12.59
C THR A 74 -11.99 -3.46 -12.99
N GLY A 75 -11.53 -3.05 -14.18
CA GLY A 75 -11.48 -1.62 -14.56
C GLY A 75 -10.70 -0.79 -13.53
N HIS A 76 -11.14 0.43 -13.18
CA HIS A 76 -10.60 1.25 -12.06
C HIS A 76 -11.68 2.18 -11.48
N TRP A 77 -11.37 2.89 -10.39
CA TRP A 77 -12.25 3.89 -9.74
C TRP A 77 -11.72 5.33 -9.80
N THR A 78 -10.63 5.57 -10.53
CA THR A 78 -9.96 6.88 -10.60
C THR A 78 -10.89 8.02 -11.00
N ASP A 79 -11.77 7.81 -11.97
CA ASP A 79 -12.75 8.79 -12.45
C ASP A 79 -13.72 9.22 -11.33
N TRP A 80 -14.15 8.28 -10.49
CA TRP A 80 -15.00 8.57 -9.33
C TRP A 80 -14.27 9.37 -8.26
N VAL A 81 -13.01 9.02 -7.97
CA VAL A 81 -12.19 9.76 -7.01
C VAL A 81 -11.96 11.19 -7.51
N TYR A 82 -11.55 11.33 -8.76
CA TYR A 82 -11.34 12.63 -9.41
C TYR A 82 -12.62 13.47 -9.42
N ALA A 83 -13.79 12.88 -9.72
CA ALA A 83 -15.07 13.59 -9.68
C ALA A 83 -15.47 14.10 -8.28
N ILE A 84 -14.97 13.46 -7.21
CA ILE A 84 -15.24 13.85 -5.83
C ILE A 84 -14.30 14.94 -5.34
N GLU A 85 -12.99 14.79 -5.53
CA GLU A 85 -12.00 15.71 -4.95
C GLU A 85 -11.39 16.72 -5.93
N GLY A 86 -11.34 16.42 -7.23
CA GLY A 86 -10.73 17.26 -8.26
C GLY A 86 -9.20 17.31 -8.17
N GLU A 87 -8.64 18.52 -8.28
CA GLU A 87 -7.19 18.77 -8.38
C GLU A 87 -6.49 19.39 -7.13
N PRO A 88 -6.97 19.26 -5.86
CA PRO A 88 -6.24 19.77 -4.70
C PRO A 88 -4.79 19.30 -4.61
N THR A 89 -4.52 18.08 -5.05
CA THR A 89 -3.19 17.47 -5.07
C THR A 89 -2.26 18.19 -6.05
N LEU A 90 -2.74 18.54 -7.25
CA LEU A 90 -1.99 19.35 -8.21
C LEU A 90 -1.68 20.74 -7.63
N TRP A 91 -2.65 21.38 -6.98
CA TRP A 91 -2.42 22.67 -6.33
C TRP A 91 -1.32 22.60 -5.26
N ILE A 92 -1.28 21.52 -4.46
CA ILE A 92 -0.19 21.30 -3.48
C ILE A 92 1.15 21.19 -4.20
N GLN A 93 1.24 20.36 -5.24
CA GLN A 93 2.48 20.19 -5.98
C GLN A 93 2.96 21.53 -6.56
N GLN A 94 2.15 22.20 -7.38
CA GLN A 94 2.50 23.47 -8.05
C GLN A 94 2.85 24.59 -7.06
N THR A 95 2.23 24.62 -5.87
CA THR A 95 2.51 25.65 -4.86
C THR A 95 3.88 25.48 -4.20
N PHE A 96 4.32 24.24 -3.99
CA PHE A 96 5.52 23.94 -3.21
C PHE A 96 6.68 23.38 -4.04
N GLU A 97 6.49 23.11 -5.33
CA GLU A 97 7.47 22.44 -6.19
C GLU A 97 8.83 23.13 -6.12
N ASN A 98 9.84 22.38 -5.68
CA ASN A 98 11.21 22.81 -5.59
C ASN A 98 12.14 21.60 -5.67
N SER A 99 13.19 21.67 -6.50
CA SER A 99 14.11 20.55 -6.71
C SER A 99 14.73 20.00 -5.42
N THR A 100 15.19 20.88 -4.52
CA THR A 100 15.77 20.45 -3.23
C THR A 100 14.73 19.80 -2.32
N LEU A 101 13.49 20.29 -2.34
CA LEU A 101 12.40 19.67 -1.60
C LEU A 101 12.06 18.30 -2.21
N THR A 102 11.96 18.20 -3.54
CA THR A 102 11.72 16.94 -4.25
C THR A 102 12.76 15.88 -3.90
N ASP A 103 14.05 16.20 -3.97
CA ASP A 103 15.12 15.26 -3.62
C ASP A 103 15.00 14.76 -2.18
N PHE A 104 14.73 15.68 -1.25
CA PHE A 104 14.55 15.34 0.16
C PHE A 104 13.33 14.45 0.38
N LEU A 105 12.21 14.75 -0.28
CA LEU A 105 10.95 14.02 -0.16
C LEU A 105 11.00 12.66 -0.85
N ASN A 106 11.69 12.53 -2.00
CA ASN A 106 11.95 11.24 -2.66
C ASN A 106 12.78 10.33 -1.74
N PHE A 107 13.86 10.86 -1.15
CA PHE A 107 14.62 10.13 -0.14
C PHE A 107 13.76 9.77 1.07
N HIS A 108 13.02 10.73 1.63
CA HIS A 108 12.13 10.50 2.78
C HIS A 108 11.12 9.39 2.49
N TYR A 109 10.44 9.46 1.36
CA TYR A 109 9.41 8.51 0.95
C TYR A 109 9.96 7.08 0.93
N LEU A 110 11.04 6.83 0.19
CA LEU A 110 11.61 5.48 0.07
C LEU A 110 12.28 5.02 1.37
N PHE A 111 13.15 5.85 1.95
CA PHE A 111 14.00 5.46 3.06
C PHE A 111 13.21 5.36 4.37
N ILE A 112 12.44 6.41 4.73
CA ILE A 112 11.80 6.47 6.04
C ILE A 112 10.67 5.44 6.15
N TYR A 113 10.02 5.07 5.05
CA TYR A 113 8.95 4.09 5.09
C TYR A 113 9.48 2.71 5.50
N LEU A 114 10.52 2.24 4.79
CA LEU A 114 11.21 0.99 5.09
C LEU A 114 11.87 1.02 6.48
N PHE A 115 12.42 2.18 6.83
CA PHE A 115 13.00 2.44 8.13
C PHE A 115 11.97 2.29 9.27
N LEU A 116 10.78 2.90 9.16
CA LEU A 116 9.76 2.84 10.22
C LEU A 116 9.26 1.41 10.45
N ILE A 117 9.14 0.60 9.41
CA ILE A 117 8.70 -0.80 9.52
C ILE A 117 9.75 -1.64 10.25
N TYR A 118 11.01 -1.57 9.81
CA TYR A 118 12.08 -2.41 10.35
C TYR A 118 12.60 -1.91 11.70
N VAL A 119 13.00 -0.63 11.75
CA VAL A 119 13.69 -0.07 12.92
C VAL A 119 12.77 0.08 14.11
N THR A 120 11.46 0.29 13.91
CA THR A 120 10.53 0.32 15.05
C THR A 120 10.45 -1.03 15.76
N THR A 121 10.39 -2.13 15.01
CA THR A 121 10.41 -3.48 15.58
C THR A 121 11.70 -3.73 16.33
N VAL A 122 12.85 -3.40 15.72
CA VAL A 122 14.17 -3.57 16.36
C VAL A 122 14.32 -2.68 17.59
N TYR A 123 13.83 -1.44 17.54
CA TYR A 123 13.89 -0.48 18.64
C TYR A 123 13.13 -0.98 19.87
N TYR A 124 11.87 -1.44 19.70
CA TYR A 124 11.10 -1.96 20.83
C TYR A 124 11.70 -3.27 21.38
N ALA A 125 12.24 -4.13 20.51
CA ALA A 125 12.97 -5.32 20.95
C ALA A 125 14.20 -4.93 21.77
N TYR A 126 14.99 -3.99 21.26
CA TYR A 126 16.21 -3.50 21.90
C TYR A 126 15.94 -2.84 23.25
N SER A 127 14.84 -2.08 23.37
CA SER A 127 14.45 -1.39 24.59
C SER A 127 13.67 -2.25 25.59
N GLY A 128 13.51 -3.55 25.33
CA GLY A 128 12.81 -4.48 26.22
C GLY A 128 11.28 -4.39 26.20
N GLU A 129 10.69 -3.62 25.26
CA GLU A 129 9.23 -3.51 25.10
C GLU A 129 8.68 -4.65 24.25
N ARG A 130 8.61 -5.84 24.87
CA ARG A 130 8.20 -7.06 24.18
C ARG A 130 6.79 -6.95 23.57
N ASP A 131 5.83 -6.41 24.30
CA ASP A 131 4.44 -6.29 23.83
C ASP A 131 4.35 -5.40 22.59
N MET A 132 5.09 -4.28 22.57
CA MET A 132 5.13 -3.39 21.41
C MET A 132 5.90 -4.00 20.24
N THR A 133 6.92 -4.82 20.52
CA THR A 133 7.62 -5.58 19.48
C THR A 133 6.65 -6.50 18.73
N ASP A 134 5.84 -7.27 19.47
CA ASP A 134 4.83 -8.16 18.88
C ASP A 134 3.79 -7.36 18.09
N LYS A 135 3.26 -6.29 18.71
CA LYS A 135 2.19 -5.47 18.13
C LYS A 135 2.63 -4.76 16.85
N VAL A 136 3.81 -4.15 16.81
CA VAL A 136 4.31 -3.46 15.61
C VAL A 136 4.70 -4.44 14.51
N THR A 137 5.23 -5.61 14.86
CA THR A 137 5.48 -6.66 13.85
C THR A 137 4.18 -7.08 13.18
N LEU A 138 3.14 -7.37 13.97
CA LEU A 138 1.82 -7.71 13.43
C LEU A 138 1.18 -6.54 12.67
N ASN A 139 1.50 -5.29 13.03
CA ASN A 139 0.99 -4.09 12.36
C ASN A 139 1.32 -4.07 10.88
N TYR A 140 2.57 -4.34 10.52
CA TYR A 140 2.96 -4.41 9.11
C TYR A 140 2.25 -5.57 8.39
N LEU A 141 2.24 -6.76 9.00
CA LEU A 141 1.66 -7.97 8.40
C LEU A 141 0.16 -7.82 8.13
N LEU A 142 -0.59 -7.34 9.12
CA LEU A 142 -2.05 -7.37 9.09
C LEU A 142 -2.63 -6.15 8.40
N ILE A 143 -2.00 -4.97 8.49
CA ILE A 143 -2.50 -3.80 7.74
C ILE A 143 -2.35 -4.03 6.24
N TYR A 144 -1.22 -4.59 5.80
CA TYR A 144 -1.06 -4.96 4.39
C TYR A 144 -2.10 -6.01 3.99
N ALA A 145 -2.29 -7.07 4.78
CA ALA A 145 -3.33 -8.07 4.51
C ALA A 145 -4.73 -7.43 4.41
N ILE A 146 -5.05 -6.45 5.27
CA ILE A 146 -6.33 -5.74 5.22
C ILE A 146 -6.47 -4.92 3.93
N ALA A 147 -5.38 -4.34 3.42
CA ALA A 147 -5.37 -3.52 2.21
C ALA A 147 -5.61 -4.32 0.91
N VAL A 148 -5.26 -5.61 0.87
CA VAL A 148 -5.33 -6.48 -0.33
C VAL A 148 -6.65 -6.38 -1.12
N PRO A 149 -7.85 -6.54 -0.55
CA PRO A 149 -9.10 -6.40 -1.33
C PRO A 149 -9.30 -5.01 -1.93
N TYR A 150 -8.76 -3.96 -1.31
CA TYR A 150 -8.86 -2.61 -1.85
C TYR A 150 -7.93 -2.45 -3.05
N TYR A 151 -6.72 -2.98 -2.97
CA TYR A 151 -5.78 -2.97 -4.09
C TYR A 151 -6.22 -3.82 -5.28
N LEU A 152 -6.89 -4.95 -5.03
CA LEU A 152 -7.35 -5.83 -6.10
C LEU A 152 -8.67 -5.37 -6.76
N PHE A 153 -9.55 -4.67 -6.03
CA PHE A 153 -10.91 -4.38 -6.50
C PHE A 153 -11.34 -2.91 -6.41
N PHE A 154 -10.58 -2.09 -5.71
CA PHE A 154 -10.75 -0.63 -5.61
C PHE A 154 -9.49 0.08 -6.10
N ASN A 155 -8.99 -0.39 -7.24
CA ASN A 155 -7.79 0.14 -7.86
C ASN A 155 -8.04 1.55 -8.41
N VAL A 156 -7.11 2.44 -8.08
CA VAL A 156 -7.14 3.87 -8.33
C VAL A 156 -5.74 4.29 -8.71
N GLU A 157 -5.63 4.81 -9.93
CA GLU A 157 -4.40 5.34 -10.50
C GLU A 157 -3.78 6.42 -9.61
N VAL A 158 -2.45 6.48 -9.61
CA VAL A 158 -1.72 7.58 -8.96
C VAL A 158 -2.13 8.92 -9.56
N THR A 159 -2.07 10.00 -8.77
CA THR A 159 -2.53 11.32 -9.23
C THR A 159 -1.75 11.84 -10.45
N SER A 160 -0.46 11.52 -10.53
CA SER A 160 0.40 11.91 -11.66
C SER A 160 0.14 11.18 -12.99
N SER A 161 -0.60 10.06 -13.00
CA SER A 161 -1.01 9.40 -14.25
C SER A 161 -2.39 9.85 -14.75
N TRP A 162 -3.17 10.55 -13.92
CA TRP A 162 -4.55 10.95 -14.23
C TRP A 162 -4.80 12.46 -14.31
N ILE A 163 -4.12 13.27 -13.50
CA ILE A 163 -4.30 14.72 -13.48
C ILE A 163 -3.34 15.34 -14.51
N PRO A 164 -3.85 15.98 -15.59
CA PRO A 164 -3.00 16.69 -16.55
C PRO A 164 -2.11 17.74 -15.85
N GLU A 165 -0.94 18.03 -16.42
CA GLU A 165 0.08 18.94 -15.86
C GLU A 165 0.77 18.45 -14.57
N MET A 166 0.28 17.39 -13.92
CA MET A 166 0.89 16.88 -12.70
C MET A 166 2.16 16.09 -13.01
N LYS A 167 3.28 16.46 -12.40
CA LYS A 167 4.55 15.76 -12.59
C LYS A 167 4.61 14.50 -11.74
N ALA A 168 5.11 13.42 -12.33
CA ALA A 168 5.38 12.17 -11.64
C ALA A 168 6.76 12.22 -10.95
N LEU A 169 6.92 13.14 -9.99
CA LEU A 169 8.20 13.50 -9.35
C LEU A 169 8.98 12.33 -8.74
N LEU A 170 8.30 11.22 -8.43
CA LEU A 170 8.91 9.99 -7.93
C LEU A 170 9.18 8.95 -9.03
N TYR A 171 8.27 8.84 -10.01
CA TYR A 171 8.27 7.75 -10.98
C TYR A 171 9.10 8.07 -12.22
N HIS A 172 9.22 9.34 -12.58
CA HIS A 172 10.03 9.82 -13.71
C HIS A 172 11.36 10.40 -13.21
N ASP A 173 12.10 9.58 -12.45
CA ASP A 173 13.47 9.85 -12.05
C ASP A 173 14.26 8.57 -12.26
N GLY A 174 15.21 8.57 -13.20
CA GLY A 174 15.79 7.35 -13.75
C GLY A 174 16.27 6.34 -12.71
N MET A 175 16.93 6.77 -11.63
CA MET A 175 17.36 5.83 -10.59
C MET A 175 16.19 5.13 -9.91
N TYR A 176 15.08 5.83 -9.72
CA TYR A 176 13.87 5.34 -9.06
C TYR A 176 12.90 4.63 -10.01
N THR A 177 12.80 5.04 -11.28
CA THR A 177 11.88 4.46 -12.27
C THR A 177 11.97 2.94 -12.32
N ALA A 178 13.15 2.38 -12.59
CA ALA A 178 13.33 0.93 -12.71
C ALA A 178 13.00 0.19 -11.41
N PHE A 179 13.21 0.84 -10.25
CA PHE A 179 12.82 0.28 -8.97
C PHE A 179 11.28 0.24 -8.82
N TYR A 180 10.58 1.33 -9.14
CA TYR A 180 9.13 1.40 -9.00
C TYR A 180 8.41 0.51 -10.01
N VAL A 181 8.82 0.50 -11.28
CA VAL A 181 8.22 -0.38 -12.31
C VAL A 181 8.26 -1.86 -11.90
N SER A 182 9.27 -2.27 -11.12
CA SER A 182 9.40 -3.65 -10.66
C SER A 182 8.72 -3.96 -9.31
N HIS A 183 8.22 -2.96 -8.57
CA HIS A 183 7.72 -3.12 -7.21
C HIS A 183 6.33 -2.51 -6.95
N ASP A 184 5.87 -1.63 -7.84
CA ASP A 184 4.64 -0.85 -7.74
C ASP A 184 3.90 -0.87 -9.09
N PRO A 185 2.63 -1.30 -9.12
CA PRO A 185 1.79 -1.25 -10.33
C PRO A 185 1.21 0.14 -10.65
N LEU A 186 1.47 1.16 -9.81
CA LEU A 186 1.05 2.56 -10.01
C LEU A 186 -0.47 2.82 -9.95
N ASP A 187 -1.25 1.84 -9.51
CA ASP A 187 -2.72 1.91 -9.42
C ASP A 187 -3.28 1.54 -8.03
N ASN A 188 -2.40 1.47 -7.03
CA ASN A 188 -2.73 1.13 -5.64
C ASN A 188 -2.77 2.36 -4.72
N ALA A 189 -3.29 3.48 -5.23
CA ALA A 189 -3.36 4.72 -4.45
C ALA A 189 -4.31 4.56 -3.24
N VAL A 190 -5.50 4.02 -3.44
CA VAL A 190 -6.49 3.85 -2.37
C VAL A 190 -6.36 2.46 -1.72
N PRO A 191 -6.20 2.34 -0.39
CA PRO A 191 -5.85 3.35 0.60
C PRO A 191 -4.32 3.51 0.77
N SER A 192 -3.87 4.63 1.31
CA SER A 192 -2.43 4.85 1.50
C SER A 192 -1.84 4.03 2.67
N LEU A 193 -1.03 3.02 2.35
CA LEU A 193 -0.26 2.27 3.36
C LEU A 193 0.85 3.11 4.03
N HIS A 194 1.35 4.14 3.35
CA HIS A 194 2.28 5.13 3.91
C HIS A 194 1.66 5.92 5.08
N VAL A 195 0.33 6.02 5.11
CA VAL A 195 -0.43 6.56 6.24
C VAL A 195 -0.86 5.45 7.20
N ALA A 196 -1.41 4.35 6.67
CA ALA A 196 -2.02 3.28 7.48
C ALA A 196 -1.04 2.65 8.48
N ILE A 197 0.18 2.32 8.03
CA ILE A 197 1.16 1.64 8.89
C ILE A 197 1.65 2.55 10.02
N PRO A 198 2.19 3.76 9.77
CA PRO A 198 2.60 4.66 10.85
C PRO A 198 1.45 5.04 11.77
N PHE A 199 0.24 5.30 11.23
CA PHE A 199 -0.94 5.57 12.04
C PHE A 199 -1.29 4.38 12.94
N GLY A 200 -1.25 3.15 12.42
CA GLY A 200 -1.44 1.94 13.19
C GLY A 200 -0.46 1.82 14.36
N ILE A 201 0.82 2.14 14.14
CA ILE A 201 1.84 2.17 15.21
C ILE A 201 1.51 3.25 16.26
N LEU A 202 1.13 4.46 15.84
CA LEU A 202 0.74 5.54 16.74
C LEU A 202 -0.46 5.15 17.60
N LEU A 203 -1.48 4.52 16.99
CA LEU A 203 -2.67 4.06 17.69
C LEU A 203 -2.33 2.93 18.67
N LEU A 204 -1.53 1.94 18.27
CA LEU A 204 -1.05 0.88 19.15
C LEU A 204 -0.29 1.43 20.36
N ASN A 205 0.62 2.39 20.14
CA ASN A 205 1.35 3.09 21.21
C ASN A 205 0.39 3.76 22.20
N TRP A 206 -0.60 4.49 21.68
CA TRP A 206 -1.60 5.17 22.50
C TRP A 206 -2.46 4.19 23.28
N MET A 207 -2.98 3.14 22.64
CA MET A 207 -3.81 2.11 23.29
C MET A 207 -3.02 1.37 24.38
N HIS A 208 -1.76 1.03 24.10
CA HIS A 208 -0.86 0.38 25.05
C HIS A 208 -0.63 1.24 26.31
N CYS A 209 -0.36 2.53 26.15
CA CYS A 209 -0.18 3.44 27.28
C CYS A 209 -1.47 3.59 28.10
N ARG A 210 -2.60 3.82 27.40
CA ARG A 210 -3.91 4.02 28.04
C ARG A 210 -4.36 2.81 28.85
N GLU A 211 -4.18 1.61 28.32
CA GLU A 211 -4.54 0.36 29.02
C GLU A 211 -3.72 0.17 30.30
N ARG A 212 -2.47 0.62 30.32
CA ARG A 212 -1.59 0.60 31.50
C ARG A 212 -1.79 1.79 32.45
N GLY A 213 -2.74 2.70 32.16
CA GLY A 213 -2.96 3.92 32.95
C GLY A 213 -1.83 4.96 32.83
N ILE A 214 -0.96 4.84 31.83
CA ILE A 214 0.18 5.72 31.60
C ILE A 214 -0.25 6.86 30.68
N LYS A 215 0.06 8.11 31.04
CA LYS A 215 -0.09 9.23 30.11
C LYS A 215 0.98 9.10 29.03
N LEU A 216 0.60 9.24 27.76
CA LEU A 216 1.52 9.05 26.63
C LEU A 216 2.80 9.91 26.69
N ARG A 217 2.69 11.13 27.23
CA ARG A 217 3.83 12.04 27.44
C ARG A 217 4.82 11.54 28.50
N ASP A 218 4.35 10.76 29.46
CA ASP A 218 5.15 10.20 30.55
C ASP A 218 5.76 8.84 30.18
N TRP A 219 5.37 8.27 29.02
CA TRP A 219 5.89 7.01 28.53
C TRP A 219 7.38 7.12 28.17
N ALA A 220 8.15 6.08 28.48
CA ALA A 220 9.60 6.06 28.26
C ALA A 220 9.99 6.30 26.78
N HIS A 221 9.10 5.93 25.86
CA HIS A 221 9.29 6.02 24.41
C HIS A 221 8.57 7.23 23.77
N TRP A 222 8.14 8.23 24.56
CA TRP A 222 7.47 9.44 24.06
C TRP A 222 8.22 10.12 22.90
N ARG A 223 9.54 10.26 22.99
CA ARG A 223 10.36 10.87 21.93
C ARG A 223 10.28 10.10 20.61
N TYR A 224 10.27 8.77 20.69
CA TYR A 224 10.13 7.92 19.53
C TYR A 224 8.71 8.00 18.96
N HIS A 225 7.68 8.04 19.82
CA HIS A 225 6.30 8.29 19.39
C HIS A 225 6.15 9.60 18.62
N VAL A 226 6.73 10.71 19.13
CA VAL A 226 6.72 12.01 18.44
C VAL A 226 7.48 11.95 17.12
N PHE A 227 8.59 11.22 17.06
CA PHE A 227 9.33 11.00 15.81
C PHE A 227 8.45 10.31 14.75
N ILE A 228 7.71 9.26 15.13
CA ILE A 228 6.75 8.61 14.22
C ILE A 228 5.68 9.60 13.78
N LEU A 229 5.08 10.35 14.71
CA LEU A 229 4.03 11.32 14.41
C LEU A 229 4.49 12.40 13.43
N ALA A 230 5.69 12.97 13.64
CA ALA A 230 6.26 13.96 12.74
C ALA A 230 6.47 13.38 11.33
N ASN A 231 6.97 12.14 11.24
CA ASN A 231 7.12 11.46 9.95
C ASN A 231 5.78 11.12 9.31
N THR A 232 4.75 10.73 10.07
CA THR A 232 3.40 10.51 9.52
C THR A 232 2.83 11.78 8.91
N ILE A 233 2.99 12.93 9.57
CA ILE A 233 2.56 14.22 9.02
C ILE A 233 3.35 14.56 7.76
N LEU A 234 4.67 14.33 7.77
CA LEU A 234 5.50 14.55 6.60
C LEU A 234 5.13 13.62 5.45
N PHE A 235 4.81 12.35 5.70
CA PHE A 235 4.32 11.42 4.68
C PHE A 235 3.04 11.92 4.03
N ILE A 236 2.08 12.41 4.82
CA ILE A 236 0.83 12.98 4.28
C ILE A 236 1.11 14.10 3.28
N PHE A 237 2.05 15.00 3.59
CA PHE A 237 2.47 16.03 2.64
C PHE A 237 3.21 15.45 1.43
N THR A 238 4.15 14.54 1.70
CA THR A 238 5.04 13.92 0.70
C THR A 238 4.25 13.21 -0.40
N ILE A 239 3.27 12.41 -0.02
CA ILE A 239 2.51 11.61 -0.99
C ILE A 239 1.63 12.44 -1.93
N LEU A 240 1.14 13.58 -1.44
CA LEU A 240 0.37 14.52 -2.25
C LEU A 240 1.32 15.33 -3.15
N TYR A 241 2.41 15.84 -2.58
CA TYR A 241 3.42 16.61 -3.30
C TYR A 241 4.04 15.82 -4.46
N LEU A 242 4.38 14.54 -4.25
CA LEU A 242 5.06 13.70 -5.25
C LEU A 242 4.13 13.16 -6.35
N GLY A 243 2.81 13.42 -6.30
CA GLY A 243 1.86 12.91 -7.30
C GLY A 243 1.56 11.42 -7.21
N ILE A 244 1.54 10.90 -5.98
CA ILE A 244 1.36 9.46 -5.70
C ILE A 244 -0.07 9.17 -5.26
N HIS A 245 -0.62 9.98 -4.35
CA HIS A 245 -1.88 9.70 -3.68
C HIS A 245 -2.90 10.83 -3.85
N TRP A 246 -4.16 10.46 -3.76
CA TRP A 246 -5.32 11.35 -3.63
C TRP A 246 -5.52 11.76 -2.17
N VAL A 247 -6.24 12.85 -1.92
CA VAL A 247 -6.51 13.32 -0.55
C VAL A 247 -7.36 12.31 0.21
N ILE A 248 -8.31 11.64 -0.46
CA ILE A 248 -9.17 10.60 0.11
C ILE A 248 -8.38 9.37 0.62
N ASP A 249 -7.18 9.13 0.10
CA ASP A 249 -6.34 7.98 0.48
C ASP A 249 -5.89 8.06 1.93
N ILE A 250 -5.78 9.28 2.46
CA ILE A 250 -5.32 9.56 3.84
C ILE A 250 -6.34 9.06 4.87
N PRO A 251 -7.61 9.54 4.89
CA PRO A 251 -8.59 9.04 5.85
C PRO A 251 -8.88 7.54 5.65
N LEU A 252 -8.91 7.03 4.41
CA LEU A 252 -9.09 5.60 4.16
C LEU A 252 -7.91 4.77 4.69
N GLY A 253 -6.67 5.26 4.52
CA GLY A 253 -5.47 4.68 5.12
C GLY A 253 -5.53 4.66 6.65
N MET A 254 -5.98 5.75 7.27
CA MET A 254 -6.18 5.80 8.72
C MET A 254 -7.24 4.80 9.21
N ILE A 255 -8.33 4.60 8.46
CA ILE A 255 -9.36 3.61 8.78
C ILE A 255 -8.77 2.19 8.74
N VAL A 256 -8.06 1.83 7.67
CA VAL A 256 -7.41 0.52 7.53
C VAL A 256 -6.37 0.30 8.63
N GLY A 257 -5.54 1.31 8.91
CA GLY A 257 -4.58 1.26 10.01
C GLY A 257 -5.26 1.12 11.39
N GLY A 258 -6.41 1.78 11.58
CA GLY A 258 -7.22 1.68 12.79
C GLY A 258 -7.81 0.28 13.01
N ILE A 259 -8.38 -0.32 11.97
CA ILE A 259 -8.92 -1.70 12.00
C ILE A 259 -7.79 -2.68 12.34
N GLY A 260 -6.65 -2.57 11.66
CA GLY A 260 -5.47 -3.40 11.92
C GLY A 260 -4.99 -3.27 13.35
N ALA A 261 -4.77 -2.04 13.83
CA ALA A 261 -4.33 -1.78 15.20
C ALA A 261 -5.31 -2.32 16.25
N LEU A 262 -6.62 -2.15 16.06
CA LEU A 262 -7.64 -2.70 16.96
C LEU A 262 -7.60 -4.23 17.00
N PHE A 263 -7.54 -4.87 15.82
CA PHE A 263 -7.42 -6.32 15.73
C PHE A 263 -6.18 -6.83 16.49
N ILE A 264 -5.03 -6.23 16.22
CA ILE A 264 -3.74 -6.56 16.83
C ILE A 264 -3.79 -6.40 18.34
N HIS A 265 -4.26 -5.25 18.82
CA HIS A 265 -4.34 -4.94 20.24
C HIS A 265 -5.21 -5.95 20.99
N GLN A 266 -6.25 -6.46 20.34
CA GLN A 266 -7.22 -7.38 20.92
C GLN A 266 -6.87 -8.88 20.76
N ILE A 267 -6.00 -9.25 19.82
CA ILE A 267 -5.58 -10.64 19.56
C ILE A 267 -4.22 -10.96 20.17
N GLN A 268 -3.31 -9.99 20.25
CA GLN A 268 -1.93 -10.20 20.70
C GLN A 268 -1.84 -10.84 22.10
N PRO A 269 -2.64 -10.47 23.12
CA PRO A 269 -2.57 -11.13 24.43
C PRO A 269 -2.98 -12.61 24.38
N ARG A 270 -3.86 -13.00 23.44
CA ARG A 270 -4.24 -14.40 23.23
C ARG A 270 -3.11 -15.19 22.58
N LEU A 271 -2.45 -14.60 21.58
CA LEU A 271 -1.28 -15.22 20.93
C LEU A 271 -0.15 -15.50 21.91
N ARG A 272 -0.06 -14.70 22.99
CA ARG A 272 0.92 -14.88 24.07
C ARG A 272 0.49 -15.83 25.18
N ASN A 273 -0.77 -16.25 25.19
CA ASN A 273 -1.38 -17.00 26.28
C ASN A 273 -1.41 -16.23 27.62
N ASP A 274 -1.48 -14.89 27.59
CA ASP A 274 -1.52 -14.06 28.81
C ASP A 274 -2.82 -14.29 29.63
N TYR A 275 -3.85 -14.84 28.98
CA TYR A 275 -5.17 -15.15 29.56
C TYR A 275 -5.55 -16.63 29.40
N GLY A 276 -4.56 -17.51 29.43
CA GLY A 276 -4.74 -18.96 29.23
C GLY A 276 -4.43 -19.41 27.80
N LYS A 277 -4.75 -20.67 27.44
CA LYS A 277 -4.44 -21.22 26.11
C LYS A 277 -5.10 -20.38 24.99
N LEU A 278 -4.50 -20.34 23.80
CA LEU A 278 -5.02 -19.58 22.64
C LEU A 278 -6.53 -19.73 22.39
N PHE A 279 -7.06 -20.94 22.56
CA PHE A 279 -8.47 -21.27 22.34
C PHE A 279 -9.29 -21.39 23.63
N GLU A 280 -8.77 -20.89 24.75
CA GLU A 280 -9.46 -20.92 26.04
C GLU A 280 -10.73 -20.07 26.00
N GLY A 281 -11.81 -20.58 26.61
CA GLY A 281 -13.11 -19.92 26.60
C GLY A 281 -13.88 -19.98 25.27
N ILE A 282 -13.36 -20.68 24.25
CA ILE A 282 -14.07 -21.00 23.02
C ILE A 282 -14.90 -22.28 23.23
N SER A 283 -16.18 -22.09 23.55
CA SER A 283 -17.15 -23.20 23.54
C SER A 283 -17.67 -23.45 22.11
N LEU A 284 -18.22 -24.64 21.84
CA LEU A 284 -18.82 -24.95 20.53
C LEU A 284 -19.94 -23.95 20.18
N LYS A 285 -20.75 -23.52 21.16
CA LYS A 285 -21.80 -22.49 21.01
C LYS A 285 -21.20 -21.15 20.59
N ARG A 286 -20.12 -20.71 21.25
CA ARG A 286 -19.43 -19.45 20.93
C ARG A 286 -18.75 -19.52 19.57
N TRP A 287 -18.05 -20.60 19.27
CA TRP A 287 -17.39 -20.81 17.98
C TRP A 287 -18.41 -20.76 16.83
N ARG A 288 -19.55 -21.44 16.96
CA ARG A 288 -20.64 -21.36 15.98
C ARG A 288 -21.16 -19.93 15.82
N SER A 289 -21.43 -19.21 16.92
CA SER A 289 -21.88 -17.81 16.85
C SER A 289 -20.88 -16.91 16.13
N HIS A 290 -19.58 -17.07 16.41
CA HIS A 290 -18.51 -16.34 15.73
C HIS A 290 -18.49 -16.65 14.23
N LEU A 291 -18.44 -17.94 13.87
CA LEU A 291 -18.43 -18.38 12.49
C LEU A 291 -19.67 -17.91 11.73
N THR A 292 -20.85 -17.93 12.36
CA THR A 292 -22.09 -17.47 11.72
C THR A 292 -22.09 -15.96 11.51
N VAL A 293 -21.82 -15.15 12.53
CA VAL A 293 -21.89 -13.68 12.39
C VAL A 293 -20.76 -13.17 11.48
N GLU A 294 -19.52 -13.58 11.73
CA GLU A 294 -18.37 -13.15 10.94
C GLU A 294 -18.40 -13.73 9.54
N GLY A 295 -18.88 -14.96 9.37
CA GLY A 295 -19.11 -15.59 8.07
C GLY A 295 -20.17 -14.86 7.25
N ILE A 296 -21.32 -14.52 7.84
CA ILE A 296 -22.36 -13.72 7.17
C ILE A 296 -21.80 -12.36 6.76
N VAL A 297 -21.12 -11.66 7.66
CA VAL A 297 -20.52 -10.35 7.35
C VAL A 297 -19.48 -10.47 6.23
N THR A 298 -18.64 -11.50 6.25
CA THR A 298 -17.65 -11.78 5.20
C THR A 298 -18.34 -12.05 3.86
N ILE A 299 -19.37 -12.90 3.83
CA ILE A 299 -20.14 -13.20 2.62
C ILE A 299 -20.78 -11.92 2.07
N LEU A 300 -21.37 -11.08 2.93
CA LEU A 300 -21.94 -9.79 2.50
C LEU A 300 -20.88 -8.87 1.89
N MET A 301 -19.68 -8.78 2.48
CA MET A 301 -18.59 -8.00 1.92
C MET A 301 -18.10 -8.57 0.58
N VAL A 302 -17.98 -9.89 0.44
CA VAL A 302 -17.66 -10.52 -0.85
C VAL A 302 -18.73 -10.23 -1.90
N LEU A 303 -20.02 -10.29 -1.54
CA LEU A 303 -21.12 -9.95 -2.45
C LEU A 303 -21.09 -8.48 -2.88
N ILE A 304 -20.71 -7.56 -1.99
CA ILE A 304 -20.50 -6.14 -2.31
C ILE A 304 -19.33 -5.99 -3.28
N LEU A 305 -18.20 -6.67 -3.02
CA LEU A 305 -17.04 -6.65 -3.93
C LEU A 305 -17.39 -7.21 -5.31
N MET A 306 -18.07 -8.35 -5.38
CA MET A 306 -18.50 -8.94 -6.65
C MET A 306 -19.46 -8.01 -7.40
N SER A 307 -20.38 -7.35 -6.70
CA SER A 307 -21.27 -6.34 -7.30
C SER A 307 -20.48 -5.15 -7.85
N ALA A 308 -19.46 -4.69 -7.11
CA ALA A 308 -18.59 -3.59 -7.51
C ALA A 308 -17.78 -3.95 -8.76
N VAL A 309 -17.16 -5.14 -8.79
CA VAL A 309 -16.45 -5.66 -9.96
C VAL A 309 -17.37 -5.81 -11.16
N ASN A 310 -18.59 -6.33 -10.98
CA ASN A 310 -19.54 -6.44 -12.09
C ASN A 310 -19.91 -5.06 -12.66
N TYR A 311 -20.12 -4.06 -11.80
CA TYR A 311 -20.37 -2.70 -12.24
C TYR A 311 -19.18 -2.10 -13.01
N GLN A 312 -17.95 -2.37 -12.56
CA GLN A 312 -16.76 -1.92 -13.27
C GLN A 312 -16.60 -2.61 -14.62
N ALA A 313 -16.78 -3.94 -14.68
CA ALA A 313 -16.75 -4.69 -15.93
C ALA A 313 -17.78 -4.15 -16.95
N ASP A 314 -19.00 -3.85 -16.50
CA ASP A 314 -20.07 -3.32 -17.36
C ASP A 314 -19.81 -1.90 -17.87
N THR A 315 -18.90 -1.15 -17.24
CA THR A 315 -18.62 0.26 -17.56
C THR A 315 -17.16 0.52 -17.97
N ASN A 316 -16.33 -0.53 -18.04
CA ASN A 316 -14.90 -0.41 -18.31
C ASN A 316 -14.65 0.18 -19.71
N ASP A 317 -15.43 -0.26 -20.70
CA ASP A 317 -15.32 0.18 -22.09
C ASP A 317 -15.75 1.65 -22.32
N GLU A 318 -16.35 2.29 -21.31
CA GLU A 318 -16.85 3.66 -21.38
C GLU A 318 -15.93 4.68 -20.68
N ARG A 319 -14.78 4.23 -20.14
CA ARG A 319 -13.89 5.07 -19.33
C ARG A 319 -12.46 5.08 -19.88
N PRO A 320 -11.79 6.24 -19.85
CA PRO A 320 -10.38 6.31 -20.23
C PRO A 320 -9.49 5.73 -19.14
N SER A 321 -8.35 5.17 -19.52
CA SER A 321 -7.31 4.69 -18.59
C SER A 321 -6.35 5.81 -18.19
N PHE A 322 -6.02 6.71 -19.14
CA PHE A 322 -5.09 7.83 -18.92
C PHE A 322 -5.64 9.14 -19.50
N ARG A 323 -5.18 10.26 -18.94
CA ARG A 323 -5.52 11.62 -19.39
C ARG A 323 -4.24 12.45 -19.47
N LEU A 324 -3.91 12.94 -20.66
CA LEU A 324 -2.69 13.71 -20.92
C LEU A 324 -3.04 15.12 -21.36
N GLY A 325 -2.38 16.13 -20.78
CA GLY A 325 -2.39 17.48 -21.30
C GLY A 325 -1.51 17.63 -22.55
N PRO A 326 -1.60 18.75 -23.27
CA PRO A 326 -0.76 18.99 -24.43
C PRO A 326 0.73 19.00 -24.09
N GLY A 327 1.52 18.16 -24.76
CA GLY A 327 2.95 17.98 -24.52
C GLY A 327 3.28 16.98 -23.39
N ASP A 328 2.29 16.49 -22.65
CA ASP A 328 2.51 15.53 -21.57
C ASP A 328 2.92 14.15 -22.11
N SER A 329 3.64 13.41 -21.28
CA SER A 329 3.97 12.01 -21.49
C SER A 329 3.81 11.21 -20.19
N THR A 330 3.25 10.02 -20.31
CA THR A 330 3.10 9.05 -19.22
C THR A 330 3.32 7.63 -19.75
N PHE A 331 3.28 6.60 -18.91
CA PHE A 331 3.42 5.23 -19.36
C PHE A 331 2.54 4.24 -18.61
N GLU A 332 2.21 3.14 -19.31
CA GLU A 332 1.66 1.92 -18.72
C GLU A 332 2.76 0.86 -18.55
N ILE A 333 2.70 0.10 -17.45
CA ILE A 333 3.64 -1.00 -17.19
C ILE A 333 3.06 -2.33 -17.71
N VAL A 334 3.84 -3.06 -18.50
CA VAL A 334 3.56 -4.47 -18.79
C VAL A 334 4.35 -5.36 -17.85
N GLN A 335 3.65 -6.23 -17.11
CA GLN A 335 4.27 -7.08 -16.11
C GLN A 335 5.19 -8.12 -16.71
N LYS A 336 6.11 -8.57 -15.87
CA LYS A 336 7.04 -9.63 -16.19
C LYS A 336 6.32 -10.95 -16.48
N LEU A 337 6.44 -11.40 -17.73
CA LEU A 337 5.86 -12.66 -18.20
C LEU A 337 6.73 -13.88 -17.88
N ASP A 338 6.09 -15.01 -17.58
CA ASP A 338 6.74 -16.31 -17.58
C ASP A 338 6.97 -16.81 -19.02
N HIS A 339 7.71 -17.91 -19.16
CA HIS A 339 7.94 -18.48 -20.49
C HIS A 339 6.60 -18.95 -21.07
N TYR A 340 6.37 -18.65 -22.34
CA TYR A 340 5.16 -19.00 -23.11
C TYR A 340 3.89 -18.24 -22.72
N GLU A 341 3.98 -17.26 -21.83
CA GLU A 341 2.88 -16.32 -21.59
C GLU A 341 2.95 -15.17 -22.59
N THR A 342 1.79 -14.70 -23.00
CA THR A 342 1.65 -13.51 -23.83
C THR A 342 0.65 -12.52 -23.23
N VAL A 343 0.82 -11.26 -23.59
CA VAL A 343 -0.13 -10.18 -23.30
C VAL A 343 -0.49 -9.50 -24.60
N GLU A 344 -1.80 -9.42 -24.85
CA GLU A 344 -2.34 -8.59 -25.91
C GLU A 344 -2.70 -7.23 -25.31
N MET A 345 -1.96 -6.20 -25.70
CA MET A 345 -2.19 -4.83 -25.28
C MET A 345 -2.88 -4.08 -26.42
N ASN A 346 -4.04 -3.51 -26.13
CA ASN A 346 -4.80 -2.68 -27.06
C ASN A 346 -4.86 -1.25 -26.54
N ILE A 347 -4.37 -0.29 -27.33
CA ILE A 347 -4.32 1.12 -26.97
C ILE A 347 -5.16 1.90 -27.97
N THR A 348 -6.20 2.58 -27.50
CA THR A 348 -7.13 3.34 -28.34
C THR A 348 -7.05 4.83 -28.04
N ASN A 349 -6.88 5.62 -29.09
CA ASN A 349 -6.90 7.09 -29.00
C ASN A 349 -8.34 7.60 -28.96
N TRP A 350 -8.78 8.17 -27.84
CA TRP A 350 -10.13 8.74 -27.69
C TRP A 350 -10.18 10.25 -27.94
N HIS A 351 -9.07 10.85 -28.34
CA HIS A 351 -9.03 12.26 -28.68
C HIS A 351 -9.74 12.55 -30.01
N GLU A 352 -10.33 13.75 -30.15
CA GLU A 352 -11.18 14.08 -31.31
C GLU A 352 -10.38 14.49 -32.56
N SER A 353 -9.18 15.06 -32.40
CA SER A 353 -8.41 15.66 -33.51
C SER A 353 -6.95 15.23 -33.57
N GLU A 354 -6.29 15.21 -32.42
CA GLU A 354 -4.85 14.92 -32.30
C GLU A 354 -4.53 13.42 -32.40
N THR A 355 -3.36 13.14 -32.96
CA THR A 355 -2.81 11.79 -33.10
C THR A 355 -2.00 11.42 -31.86
N LEU A 356 -2.32 10.28 -31.25
CA LEU A 356 -1.57 9.72 -30.13
C LEU A 356 -0.26 9.12 -30.64
N GLN A 357 0.84 9.38 -29.95
CA GLN A 357 2.13 8.75 -30.22
C GLN A 357 2.49 7.76 -29.11
N VAL A 358 2.96 6.57 -29.49
CA VAL A 358 3.25 5.47 -28.57
C VAL A 358 4.63 4.87 -28.85
N ILE A 359 5.39 4.61 -27.79
CA ILE A 359 6.65 3.83 -27.81
C ILE A 359 6.50 2.65 -26.84
N LEU A 360 6.77 1.43 -27.31
CA LEU A 360 6.84 0.23 -26.45
C LEU A 360 8.28 -0.25 -26.34
N ILE A 361 8.85 -0.19 -25.14
CA ILE A 361 10.26 -0.56 -24.90
C ILE A 361 10.43 -1.33 -23.59
N ILE A 362 11.58 -1.99 -23.46
CA ILE A 362 12.02 -2.58 -22.18
C ILE A 362 12.33 -1.43 -21.20
N THR A 363 11.87 -1.54 -19.96
CA THR A 363 11.96 -0.48 -18.94
C THR A 363 13.38 0.06 -18.76
N GLU A 364 14.40 -0.79 -18.79
CA GLU A 364 15.80 -0.35 -18.61
C GLU A 364 16.26 0.64 -19.68
N ASN A 365 15.64 0.65 -20.86
CA ASN A 365 15.99 1.55 -21.96
C ASN A 365 15.36 2.95 -21.82
N SER A 366 14.42 3.16 -20.90
CA SER A 366 13.79 4.48 -20.69
C SER A 366 14.45 5.30 -19.58
N VAL A 367 15.23 4.64 -18.72
CA VAL A 367 15.75 5.20 -17.46
C VAL A 367 16.56 6.49 -17.67
N GLU A 368 17.37 6.56 -18.72
CA GLU A 368 18.19 7.75 -18.99
C GLU A 368 17.37 8.95 -19.50
N GLN A 369 16.12 8.71 -19.92
CA GLN A 369 15.21 9.72 -20.47
C GLN A 369 14.13 10.15 -19.47
N MET A 370 14.26 9.77 -18.20
CA MET A 370 13.35 10.15 -17.13
C MET A 370 14.10 10.92 -16.06
N GLU A 371 13.78 12.20 -15.93
CA GLU A 371 14.47 13.09 -14.98
C GLU A 371 13.48 14.12 -14.43
N SER A 372 13.59 14.39 -13.11
CA SER A 372 12.85 15.47 -12.44
C SER A 372 11.33 15.42 -12.60
N GLY A 373 10.73 14.23 -12.76
CA GLY A 373 9.29 14.07 -12.89
C GLY A 373 8.76 14.10 -14.32
N GLU A 374 9.64 14.21 -15.32
CA GLU A 374 9.28 14.34 -16.73
C GLU A 374 9.95 13.26 -17.59
N ILE A 375 9.30 12.93 -18.72
CA ILE A 375 9.83 12.01 -19.74
C ILE A 375 10.36 12.85 -20.90
N ASN A 376 11.64 12.68 -21.26
CA ASN A 376 12.22 13.31 -22.44
C ASN A 376 11.76 12.59 -23.71
N TRP A 377 10.55 12.92 -24.16
CA TRP A 377 9.94 12.34 -25.34
C TRP A 377 10.77 12.55 -26.62
N GLN A 378 11.39 13.72 -26.78
CA GLN A 378 12.17 14.02 -27.97
C GLN A 378 13.34 13.06 -28.13
N ALA A 379 14.10 12.82 -27.05
CA ALA A 379 15.21 11.87 -27.09
C ALA A 379 14.73 10.44 -27.36
N LEU A 380 13.61 10.02 -26.75
CA LEU A 380 13.04 8.69 -26.96
C LEU A 380 12.54 8.48 -28.39
N SER A 381 11.87 9.46 -28.97
CA SER A 381 11.33 9.40 -30.34
C SER A 381 12.40 9.45 -31.44
N GLU A 382 13.59 9.98 -31.14
CA GLU A 382 14.76 9.92 -32.03
C GLU A 382 15.44 8.55 -32.03
N GLU A 383 15.39 7.82 -30.89
CA GLU A 383 16.06 6.54 -30.73
C GLU A 383 15.16 5.33 -31.03
N TRP A 384 13.87 5.42 -30.70
CA TRP A 384 12.91 4.31 -30.77
C TRP A 384 11.79 4.57 -31.78
N ALA A 385 11.22 3.48 -32.31
CA ALA A 385 10.14 3.57 -33.27
C ALA A 385 8.86 4.11 -32.61
N VAL A 386 8.38 5.24 -33.11
CA VAL A 386 7.09 5.83 -32.73
C VAL A 386 5.99 5.21 -33.57
N ILE A 387 4.95 4.73 -32.89
CA ILE A 387 3.72 4.25 -33.52
C ILE A 387 2.63 5.27 -33.24
N GLU A 388 1.89 5.62 -34.29
CA GLU A 388 0.88 6.67 -34.23
C GLU A 388 -0.52 6.06 -34.32
N ALA A 389 -1.46 6.59 -33.53
CA ALA A 389 -2.88 6.28 -33.61
C ALA A 389 -3.67 7.54 -33.91
N ALA A 390 -4.33 7.59 -35.07
CA ALA A 390 -5.26 8.66 -35.41
C ALA A 390 -6.46 8.70 -34.43
N PRO A 391 -7.23 9.79 -34.39
CA PRO A 391 -8.48 9.85 -33.62
C PRO A 391 -9.38 8.61 -33.84
N GLY A 392 -9.70 7.91 -32.75
CA GLY A 392 -10.50 6.68 -32.76
C GLY A 392 -9.79 5.40 -33.23
N GLU A 393 -8.50 5.47 -33.57
CA GLU A 393 -7.70 4.31 -33.96
C GLU A 393 -7.18 3.54 -32.75
N SER A 394 -7.06 2.22 -32.89
CA SER A 394 -6.47 1.32 -31.90
C SER A 394 -5.17 0.71 -32.42
N ILE A 395 -4.13 0.70 -31.58
CA ILE A 395 -2.87 0.00 -31.79
C ILE A 395 -2.87 -1.28 -30.96
N GLN A 396 -2.49 -2.39 -31.58
CA GLN A 396 -2.35 -3.67 -30.90
C GLN A 396 -0.88 -4.08 -30.81
N PHE A 397 -0.46 -4.43 -29.60
CA PHE A 397 0.85 -5.01 -29.32
C PHE A 397 0.68 -6.44 -28.78
N LEU A 398 1.52 -7.34 -29.28
CA LEU A 398 1.68 -8.68 -28.70
C LEU A 398 3.01 -8.75 -27.97
N VAL A 399 2.96 -8.70 -26.64
CA VAL A 399 4.14 -8.80 -25.79
C VAL A 399 4.33 -10.25 -25.36
N ASN A 400 5.49 -10.83 -25.69
CA ASN A 400 5.80 -12.23 -25.42
C ASN A 400 7.23 -12.47 -24.92
N GLN A 401 7.99 -11.39 -24.71
CA GLN A 401 9.38 -11.50 -24.27
C GLN A 401 9.39 -11.82 -22.76
N PRO A 402 9.92 -13.00 -22.36
CA PRO A 402 9.81 -13.44 -20.99
C PRO A 402 10.83 -12.74 -20.10
N LYS A 403 10.49 -12.65 -18.82
CA LYS A 403 11.37 -12.25 -17.72
C LYS A 403 11.89 -10.80 -17.72
N VAL A 404 11.32 -9.91 -18.52
CA VAL A 404 11.61 -8.46 -18.51
C VAL A 404 10.32 -7.67 -18.26
N TYR A 405 10.46 -6.41 -17.85
CA TYR A 405 9.35 -5.46 -17.79
C TYR A 405 9.37 -4.60 -19.06
N HIS A 406 8.21 -4.26 -19.57
CA HIS A 406 8.07 -3.28 -20.64
C HIS A 406 7.28 -2.08 -20.13
N ILE A 407 7.50 -0.94 -20.76
CA ILE A 407 6.64 0.22 -20.61
C ILE A 407 6.12 0.66 -21.98
N ALA A 408 4.83 0.96 -22.05
CA ALA A 408 4.20 1.62 -23.17
C ALA A 408 4.08 3.11 -22.83
N ILE A 409 4.94 3.94 -23.43
CA ILE A 409 4.98 5.37 -23.22
C ILE A 409 4.02 6.04 -24.20
N PHE A 410 3.13 6.87 -23.67
CA PHE A 410 2.16 7.66 -24.41
C PHE A 410 2.61 9.11 -24.46
N HIS A 411 2.42 9.77 -25.59
CA HIS A 411 2.69 11.19 -25.73
C HIS A 411 1.59 11.90 -26.49
N HIS A 412 1.22 13.07 -25.96
CA HIS A 412 0.30 13.98 -26.62
C HIS A 412 1.11 15.09 -27.35
N PRO A 413 1.22 15.05 -28.69
CA PRO A 413 2.02 16.02 -29.46
C PRO A 413 1.36 17.39 -29.66
N GLY A 414 0.18 17.61 -29.06
CA GLY A 414 -0.62 18.80 -29.27
C GLY A 414 -0.04 20.03 -28.57
N ASN A 415 -0.62 21.19 -28.87
CA ASN A 415 -0.29 22.46 -28.23
C ASN A 415 -1.37 22.88 -27.23
N GLY A 416 -1.21 24.01 -26.55
CA GLY A 416 -2.14 24.44 -25.49
C GLY A 416 -3.63 24.53 -25.90
N ASP A 417 -3.95 24.60 -27.20
CA ASP A 417 -5.33 24.64 -27.69
C ASP A 417 -5.89 23.25 -28.05
N SER A 418 -5.06 22.20 -28.00
CA SER A 418 -5.40 20.84 -28.42
C SER A 418 -6.32 20.09 -27.46
N GLY A 419 -6.47 20.54 -26.21
CA GLY A 419 -7.32 19.88 -25.22
C GLY A 419 -6.64 18.71 -24.49
N ILE A 420 -7.43 17.93 -23.74
CA ILE A 420 -6.92 16.77 -22.98
C ILE A 420 -7.09 15.51 -23.84
N MET A 421 -6.00 14.76 -24.01
CA MET A 421 -5.99 13.47 -24.69
C MET A 421 -6.35 12.35 -23.72
N GLU A 422 -7.50 11.73 -23.95
CA GLU A 422 -7.93 10.54 -23.24
C GLU A 422 -7.50 9.28 -24.01
N ILE A 423 -6.95 8.30 -23.28
CA ILE A 423 -6.42 7.07 -23.86
C ILE A 423 -7.06 5.89 -23.13
N LYS A 424 -7.56 4.92 -23.90
CA LYS A 424 -8.00 3.63 -23.37
C LYS A 424 -6.89 2.60 -23.58
N VAL A 425 -6.52 1.90 -22.51
CA VAL A 425 -5.54 0.81 -22.54
C VAL A 425 -6.18 -0.43 -21.95
N ASP A 426 -6.17 -1.52 -22.72
CA ASP A 426 -6.65 -2.83 -22.30
C ASP A 426 -5.54 -3.87 -22.44
N ASN A 427 -5.11 -4.41 -21.30
CA ASN A 427 -4.11 -5.47 -21.22
C ASN A 427 -4.78 -6.81 -20.94
N ASN A 428 -4.85 -7.68 -21.95
CA ASN A 428 -5.42 -9.01 -21.81
C ASN A 428 -4.32 -10.05 -21.56
N TYR A 429 -4.23 -10.50 -20.31
CA TYR A 429 -3.33 -11.58 -19.90
C TYR A 429 -4.03 -12.94 -20.07
N GLU A 430 -3.34 -13.95 -20.59
CA GLU A 430 -3.92 -15.30 -20.78
C GLU A 430 -4.54 -15.91 -19.50
N SER A 431 -4.06 -15.51 -18.32
CA SER A 431 -4.49 -16.05 -17.01
C SER A 431 -5.58 -15.23 -16.30
N SER A 432 -6.22 -14.26 -16.96
CA SER A 432 -7.10 -13.27 -16.32
C SER A 432 -8.25 -13.89 -15.49
N ASP A 433 -9.03 -14.82 -16.07
CA ASP A 433 -10.19 -15.43 -15.39
C ASP A 433 -9.81 -16.19 -14.11
N LYS A 434 -8.72 -16.97 -14.17
CA LYS A 434 -8.22 -17.71 -13.02
C LYS A 434 -7.75 -16.75 -11.93
N SER A 435 -7.07 -15.67 -12.34
CA SER A 435 -6.55 -14.64 -11.44
C SER A 435 -7.67 -13.96 -10.65
N LEU A 436 -8.83 -13.72 -11.26
CA LEU A 436 -9.97 -13.12 -10.58
C LEU A 436 -10.51 -14.00 -9.43
N THR A 437 -10.61 -15.31 -9.66
CA THR A 437 -11.03 -16.24 -8.60
C THR A 437 -10.01 -16.30 -7.46
N ASP A 438 -8.73 -16.35 -7.80
CA ASP A 438 -7.64 -16.36 -6.82
C ASP A 438 -7.60 -15.05 -6.01
N ALA A 439 -7.91 -13.91 -6.63
CA ALA A 439 -8.03 -12.60 -5.97
C ALA A 439 -9.15 -12.57 -4.92
N TYR A 440 -10.31 -13.13 -5.22
CA TYR A 440 -11.39 -13.25 -4.22
C TYR A 440 -10.98 -14.13 -3.04
N LEU A 441 -10.36 -15.29 -3.30
CA LEU A 441 -9.90 -16.20 -2.25
C LEU A 441 -8.84 -15.56 -1.36
N LEU A 442 -7.88 -14.85 -1.96
CA LEU A 442 -6.82 -14.13 -1.25
C LEU A 442 -7.37 -13.01 -0.36
N SER A 443 -8.53 -12.46 -0.71
CA SER A 443 -9.19 -11.37 0.02
C SER A 443 -10.03 -11.83 1.22
N ILE A 444 -10.48 -13.09 1.27
CA ILE A 444 -11.34 -13.60 2.36
C ILE A 444 -10.76 -13.35 3.76
N PRO A 445 -9.46 -13.62 4.03
CA PRO A 445 -8.89 -13.38 5.35
C PRO A 445 -8.95 -11.91 5.79
N SER A 446 -8.75 -10.97 4.86
CA SER A 446 -8.88 -9.53 5.11
C SER A 446 -10.30 -9.16 5.54
N LEU A 447 -11.27 -9.60 4.74
CA LEU A 447 -12.69 -9.34 4.97
C LEU A 447 -13.14 -9.94 6.32
N TRP A 448 -12.68 -11.15 6.62
CA TRP A 448 -12.96 -11.78 7.91
C TRP A 448 -12.38 -11.00 9.10
N ILE A 449 -11.14 -10.48 8.99
CA ILE A 449 -10.53 -9.62 10.03
C ILE A 449 -11.41 -8.38 10.27
N THR A 450 -11.83 -7.71 9.21
CA THR A 450 -12.72 -6.53 9.32
C THR A 450 -14.04 -6.89 10.00
N GLY A 451 -14.69 -7.98 9.56
CA GLY A 451 -15.91 -8.49 10.16
C GLY A 451 -15.74 -8.85 11.64
N TRP A 452 -14.61 -9.45 12.00
CA TRP A 452 -14.27 -9.78 13.39
C TRP A 452 -14.12 -8.54 14.26
N VAL A 453 -13.46 -7.48 13.77
CA VAL A 453 -13.29 -6.23 14.54
C VAL A 453 -14.65 -5.58 14.80
N VAL A 454 -15.47 -5.44 13.76
CA VAL A 454 -16.83 -4.88 13.88
C VAL A 454 -17.67 -5.69 14.87
N HIS A 455 -17.68 -7.02 14.71
CA HIS A 455 -18.40 -7.91 15.61
C HIS A 455 -17.89 -7.82 17.05
N ARG A 456 -16.56 -7.72 17.26
CA ARG A 456 -15.98 -7.58 18.60
C ARG A 456 -16.35 -6.27 19.26
N LEU A 457 -16.28 -5.14 18.54
CA LEU A 457 -16.70 -3.83 19.06
C LEU A 457 -18.18 -3.82 19.43
N TRP A 458 -19.04 -4.43 18.60
CA TRP A 458 -20.46 -4.59 18.92
C TRP A 458 -20.68 -5.40 20.21
N ARG A 459 -19.98 -6.52 20.38
CA ARG A 459 -20.07 -7.33 21.61
C ARG A 459 -19.54 -6.59 22.83
N MET A 460 -18.47 -5.82 22.69
CA MET A 460 -17.93 -4.99 23.78
C MET A 460 -18.98 -3.97 24.24
N LYS A 461 -19.56 -3.23 23.29
CA LYS A 461 -20.65 -2.28 23.57
C LYS A 461 -21.83 -2.95 24.26
N LYS A 462 -22.27 -4.12 23.76
CA LYS A 462 -23.38 -4.88 24.35
C LYS A 462 -23.11 -5.32 25.80
N ASN A 463 -21.87 -5.66 26.13
CA ASN A 463 -21.48 -6.11 27.47
C ASN A 463 -20.98 -4.98 28.39
N GLY A 464 -21.10 -3.71 27.98
CA GLY A 464 -20.60 -2.58 28.78
C GLY A 464 -19.07 -2.56 28.93
N VAL A 465 -18.35 -3.27 28.07
CA VAL A 465 -16.89 -3.36 28.08
C VAL A 465 -16.31 -2.24 27.22
N HIS A 466 -15.32 -1.53 27.75
CA HIS A 466 -14.66 -0.44 27.03
C HIS A 466 -13.87 -1.00 25.83
N TRP A 467 -14.03 -0.40 24.64
CA TRP A 467 -13.45 -0.89 23.37
C TRP A 467 -11.91 -1.00 23.36
N LEU A 468 -11.26 -0.25 24.24
CA LEU A 468 -9.81 -0.20 24.41
C LEU A 468 -9.23 -1.41 25.13
N THR A 469 -10.07 -2.24 25.75
CA THR A 469 -9.57 -3.41 26.47
C THR A 469 -9.01 -4.44 25.49
N SER A 470 -7.82 -4.94 25.78
CA SER A 470 -7.24 -6.10 25.10
C SER A 470 -7.77 -7.42 25.68
N THR A 471 -8.48 -7.37 26.82
CA THR A 471 -8.98 -8.55 27.52
C THR A 471 -9.85 -9.44 26.63
N PRO A 472 -9.55 -10.74 26.55
CA PRO A 472 -10.39 -11.73 25.87
C PRO A 472 -11.82 -11.79 26.41
N SER A 473 -12.75 -12.16 25.52
CA SER A 473 -14.18 -12.23 25.85
C SER A 473 -14.55 -13.21 26.97
N HIS A 474 -13.73 -14.22 27.24
CA HIS A 474 -13.97 -15.14 28.37
C HIS A 474 -13.55 -14.57 29.72
N ALA A 475 -12.75 -13.51 29.73
CA ALA A 475 -12.30 -12.79 30.93
C ALA A 475 -13.14 -11.54 31.22
N TRP A 476 -14.19 -11.26 30.43
CA TRP A 476 -15.11 -10.16 30.72
C TRP A 476 -15.97 -10.51 31.94
N LEU A 477 -16.20 -9.51 32.80
CA LEU A 477 -17.17 -9.65 33.89
C LEU A 477 -18.54 -9.91 33.28
N SER A 478 -19.15 -11.03 33.65
CA SER A 478 -20.48 -11.41 33.19
C SER A 478 -21.50 -10.40 33.71
N ASN A 479 -22.10 -9.60 32.82
CA ASN A 479 -23.44 -9.06 33.07
C ASN A 479 -24.37 -10.27 32.95
N GLY A 480 -24.88 -10.77 34.08
CA GLY A 480 -25.58 -12.05 34.23
C GLY A 480 -26.91 -12.21 33.47
N GLU A 481 -27.02 -11.70 32.25
CA GLU A 481 -28.23 -11.70 31.44
C GLU A 481 -28.19 -12.69 30.25
N ASN A 482 -27.08 -13.36 29.93
CA ASN A 482 -27.02 -14.17 28.70
C ASN A 482 -26.07 -15.39 28.76
N GLU A 483 -26.39 -16.41 29.56
CA GLU A 483 -25.97 -17.79 29.26
C GLU A 483 -26.90 -18.49 28.26
#